data_AF-A0A2J0Z8I7-F1
#
_entry.id   AF-A0A2J0Z8I7-F1
#
_cell.length_a   1.000
_cell.length_b   1.000
_cell.length_c   1.000
_cell.angle_alpha   90.00
_cell.angle_beta   90.00
_cell.angle_gamma   90.00
#
_symmetry.space_group_name_H-M   'P 1'
#
loop_
_entity.id
_entity.type
_entity.pdbx_description
1 polymer ?
#
loop_
_entity_poly.entity_id
_entity_poly.type
_entity_poly.pdbx_seq_one_letter_code
_entity_poly.pdbx_strand_id
1 'polypeptide(L)'
;MKKHKRDSGRTGARAERVTETEWRLSNTARYVESAAKWLAAQDEPPAHVISVLKDKFGLRALEACRACALANQFRGSGRASL
;
A
#
# COMPACT_ATOMS: atom_id res chain seq x y z
N MET A 1 30.83 -31.51 13.82
CA MET A 1 30.56 -30.61 12.69
C MET A 1 30.20 -31.40 11.44
N LYS A 2 28.98 -31.28 10.90
CA LYS A 2 28.63 -31.74 9.54
C LYS A 2 27.66 -30.74 8.93
N LYS A 3 28.17 -29.92 8.01
CA LYS A 3 27.40 -28.95 7.24
C LYS A 3 26.56 -29.71 6.21
N HIS A 4 25.25 -29.59 6.25
CA HIS A 4 24.39 -29.97 5.13
C HIS A 4 23.63 -28.76 4.64
N LYS A 5 24.25 -28.14 3.62
CA LYS A 5 23.63 -27.29 2.63
C LYS A 5 22.49 -28.07 1.97
N ARG A 6 21.26 -27.57 2.05
CA ARG A 6 20.18 -27.95 1.15
C ARG A 6 19.55 -26.69 0.57
N ASP A 7 19.84 -26.57 -0.71
CA ASP A 7 19.06 -25.89 -1.73
C ASP A 7 17.58 -26.35 -1.69
N SER A 8 16.75 -25.69 -2.48
CA SER A 8 15.38 -26.08 -2.85
C SER A 8 14.25 -25.36 -2.13
N GLY A 9 13.42 -24.68 -2.94
CA GLY A 9 12.14 -24.13 -2.49
C GLY A 9 11.67 -22.84 -3.15
N ARG A 10 12.22 -22.43 -4.30
CA ARG A 10 11.64 -21.35 -5.13
C ARG A 10 10.52 -21.94 -5.99
N THR A 11 9.35 -22.25 -5.44
CA THR A 11 8.08 -22.42 -6.20
C THR A 11 6.87 -22.65 -5.29
N GLY A 12 5.83 -21.83 -5.48
CA GLY A 12 4.52 -21.89 -4.80
C GLY A 12 4.15 -20.47 -4.34
N ALA A 13 3.15 -19.75 -4.85
CA ALA A 13 1.90 -20.14 -5.48
C ALA A 13 1.48 -19.07 -6.51
N ARG A 14 1.21 -19.49 -7.75
CA ARG A 14 0.90 -18.61 -8.88
C ARG A 14 -0.56 -18.68 -9.37
N ALA A 15 -1.41 -19.60 -8.92
CA ALA A 15 -2.59 -19.96 -9.72
C ALA A 15 -3.98 -19.88 -9.08
N GLU A 16 -4.17 -19.34 -7.87
CA GLU A 16 -5.51 -19.31 -7.24
C GLU A 16 -5.96 -17.90 -6.80
N ARG A 17 -5.65 -16.88 -7.61
CA ARG A 17 -5.83 -15.47 -7.21
C ARG A 17 -6.87 -14.67 -8.00
N VAL A 18 -7.63 -15.29 -8.89
CA VAL A 18 -8.40 -14.50 -9.87
C VAL A 18 -9.72 -13.98 -9.30
N THR A 19 -10.43 -14.71 -8.44
CA THR A 19 -11.74 -14.27 -7.93
C THR A 19 -11.68 -13.36 -6.69
N GLU A 20 -10.69 -13.54 -5.80
CA GLU A 20 -10.52 -12.69 -4.62
C GLU A 20 -9.88 -11.33 -4.95
N THR A 21 -9.08 -11.25 -6.02
CA THR A 21 -8.45 -9.99 -6.42
C THR A 21 -9.47 -9.03 -7.03
N GLU A 22 -10.50 -9.51 -7.73
CA GLU A 22 -11.49 -8.65 -8.41
C GLU A 22 -12.45 -7.94 -7.46
N TRP A 23 -13.01 -8.64 -6.46
CA TRP A 23 -13.82 -8.00 -5.41
C TRP A 23 -12.99 -7.00 -4.58
N ARG A 24 -11.72 -7.34 -4.37
CA ARG A 24 -10.76 -6.49 -3.69
C ARG A 24 -10.50 -5.22 -4.50
N LEU A 25 -10.33 -5.29 -5.83
CA LEU A 25 -10.13 -4.12 -6.69
C LEU A 25 -11.25 -3.08 -6.57
N SER A 26 -12.53 -3.48 -6.48
CA SER A 26 -13.64 -2.54 -6.29
C SER A 26 -13.62 -1.84 -4.92
N ASN A 27 -13.16 -2.51 -3.87
CA ASN A 27 -13.07 -1.93 -2.53
C ASN A 27 -11.78 -1.09 -2.32
N THR A 28 -10.75 -1.33 -3.13
CA THR A 28 -9.42 -0.70 -2.97
C THR A 28 -9.44 0.81 -3.20
N ALA A 29 -10.29 1.33 -4.09
CA ALA A 29 -10.42 2.77 -4.30
C ALA A 29 -10.80 3.51 -2.99
N ARG A 30 -11.75 2.97 -2.23
CA ARG A 30 -12.19 3.55 -0.96
C ARG A 30 -11.10 3.49 0.11
N TYR A 31 -10.32 2.41 0.14
CA TYR A 31 -9.17 2.31 1.04
C TYR A 31 -8.04 3.26 0.65
N VAL A 32 -7.76 3.44 -0.64
CA VAL A 32 -6.78 4.40 -1.15
C VAL A 32 -7.16 5.82 -0.78
N GLU A 33 -8.44 6.20 -0.93
CA GLU A 33 -8.94 7.52 -0.51
C GLU A 33 -8.86 7.72 1.01
N SER A 34 -9.24 6.70 1.79
CA SER A 34 -9.17 6.76 3.25
C SER A 34 -7.73 6.86 3.76
N ALA A 35 -6.82 6.09 3.16
CA ALA A 35 -5.39 6.16 3.39
C ALA A 35 -4.82 7.54 3.04
N ALA A 36 -5.24 8.09 1.91
CA ALA A 36 -4.80 9.41 1.46
C ALA A 36 -5.26 10.53 2.40
N LYS A 37 -6.53 10.50 2.86
CA LYS A 37 -7.05 11.45 3.85
C LYS A 37 -6.34 11.31 5.20
N TRP A 38 -6.14 10.07 5.67
CA TRP A 38 -5.39 9.80 6.89
C TRP A 38 -3.97 10.35 6.81
N LEU A 39 -3.29 10.12 5.68
CA LEU A 39 -1.94 10.61 5.44
C LEU A 39 -1.91 12.14 5.29
N ALA A 40 -2.91 12.76 4.65
CA ALA A 40 -3.02 14.21 4.54
C ALA A 40 -3.22 14.90 5.90
N ALA A 41 -3.88 14.21 6.84
CA ALA A 41 -4.06 14.69 8.21
C ALA A 41 -2.81 14.54 9.11
N GLN A 42 -1.81 13.76 8.70
CA GLN A 42 -0.54 13.69 9.44
C GLN A 42 0.31 14.93 9.13
N ASP A 43 0.70 15.72 10.12
CA ASP A 43 1.57 16.88 9.90
C ASP A 43 2.98 16.41 9.47
N GLU A 44 3.54 15.45 10.20
CA GLU A 44 4.83 14.82 9.91
C GLU A 44 4.62 13.44 9.24
N PRO A 45 5.01 13.24 7.98
CA PRO A 45 4.84 11.96 7.31
C PRO A 45 5.78 10.90 7.93
N PRO A 46 5.27 9.72 8.32
CA PRO A 46 6.10 8.62 8.80
C PRO A 46 7.20 8.26 7.78
N ALA A 47 8.43 7.99 8.24
CA ALA A 47 9.55 7.65 7.35
C ALA A 47 9.26 6.46 6.40
N HIS A 48 8.31 5.59 6.76
CA HIS A 48 7.89 4.42 5.98
C HIS A 48 6.38 4.42 5.69
N VAL A 49 5.83 5.54 5.21
CA VAL A 49 4.40 5.69 4.82
C VAL A 49 3.88 4.49 4.02
N ILE A 50 4.61 3.99 3.02
CA ILE A 50 4.15 2.86 2.21
C ILE A 50 3.94 1.60 3.06
N SER A 51 4.86 1.31 3.98
CA SER A 51 4.73 0.18 4.90
C SER A 51 3.56 0.37 5.86
N VAL A 52 3.38 1.59 6.39
CA VAL A 52 2.26 1.93 7.26
C VAL A 52 0.92 1.76 6.54
N LEU A 53 0.83 2.21 5.28
CA LEU A 53 -0.40 2.11 4.49
C LEU A 53 -0.74 0.66 4.12
N LYS A 54 0.28 -0.16 3.85
CA LYS A 54 0.11 -1.60 3.63
C LYS A 54 -0.40 -2.32 4.87
N ASP A 55 0.16 -1.99 6.03
CA ASP A 55 -0.19 -2.61 7.32
C ASP A 55 -1.57 -2.15 7.83
N LYS A 56 -1.82 -0.83 7.86
CA LYS A 56 -3.09 -0.27 8.35
C LYS A 56 -4.28 -0.53 7.43
N PHE A 57 -4.09 -0.43 6.12
CA PHE A 57 -5.19 -0.44 5.15
C PHE A 57 -5.20 -1.67 4.25
N GLY A 58 -4.26 -2.61 4.43
CA GLY A 58 -4.18 -3.84 3.61
C GLY A 58 -3.86 -3.58 2.13
N LEU A 59 -3.38 -2.37 1.80
CA LEU A 59 -3.10 -1.93 0.45
C LEU A 59 -1.86 -2.63 -0.12
N ARG A 60 -1.77 -2.79 -1.45
CA ARG A 60 -0.50 -3.17 -2.09
C ARG A 60 0.37 -1.94 -2.33
N ALA A 61 1.63 -2.18 -2.71
CA ALA A 61 2.60 -1.12 -2.96
C ALA A 61 2.10 -0.06 -3.97
N LEU A 62 1.46 -0.50 -5.07
CA LEU A 62 0.92 0.41 -6.09
C LEU A 62 -0.18 1.33 -5.53
N GLU A 63 -1.07 0.78 -4.71
CA GLU A 63 -2.19 1.50 -4.09
C GLU A 63 -1.69 2.46 -3.01
N ALA A 64 -0.70 2.04 -2.22
CA ALA A 64 -0.03 2.91 -1.26
C ALA A 64 0.65 4.11 -1.96
N CYS A 65 1.34 3.89 -3.09
CA CYS A 65 1.88 4.99 -3.89
C CYS A 65 0.79 5.94 -4.40
N ARG A 66 -0.35 5.39 -4.84
CA ARG A 66 -1.50 6.19 -5.30
C ARG A 66 -2.11 7.00 -4.14
N ALA A 67 -2.20 6.42 -2.95
CA ALA A 67 -2.63 7.11 -1.74
C ALA A 67 -1.66 8.23 -1.33
N CYS A 68 -0.34 8.03 -1.46
CA CYS A 68 0.66 9.08 -1.24
C CYS A 68 0.46 10.26 -2.18
N ALA A 69 0.25 10.00 -3.48
CA ALA A 69 0.01 11.04 -4.46
C ALA A 69 -1.28 11.82 -4.16
N LEU A 70 -2.37 11.12 -3.82
CA LEU A 70 -3.63 11.73 -3.40
C LEU A 70 -3.49 12.54 -2.10
N ALA A 71 -2.73 12.05 -1.12
CA ALA A 71 -2.46 12.78 0.11
C ALA A 71 -1.70 14.09 -0.15
N ASN A 72 -0.72 14.06 -1.07
CA ASN A 72 -0.01 15.27 -1.48
C ASN A 72 -0.93 16.26 -2.20
N GLN A 73 -1.88 15.79 -3.00
CA GLN A 73 -2.94 16.63 -3.58
C GLN A 73 -3.81 17.25 -2.48
N PHE A 74 -4.27 16.48 -1.49
CA PHE A 74 -5.06 17.01 -0.38
C PHE A 74 -4.29 18.05 0.45
N ARG A 75 -2.99 17.86 0.67
CA ARG A 75 -2.11 18.84 1.34
C ARG A 75 -1.85 20.08 0.46
N GLY A 76 -1.63 19.87 -0.84
CA GLY A 76 -1.28 20.90 -1.82
C GLY A 76 -2.46 21.78 -2.26
N SER A 77 -3.66 21.21 -2.37
CA SER A 77 -4.90 21.97 -2.61
C SER A 77 -5.27 22.90 -1.44
N GLY A 78 -4.66 22.73 -0.26
CA GLY A 78 -4.73 23.70 0.84
C GLY A 78 -3.62 24.77 0.83
N ARG A 79 -2.63 24.69 -0.08
CA ARG A 79 -1.48 25.62 -0.15
C ARG A 79 -1.32 26.31 -1.51
N ALA A 80 -2.04 25.88 -2.55
CA ALA A 80 -1.97 26.44 -3.90
C ALA A 80 -3.12 27.42 -4.23
N SER A 81 -3.49 28.28 -3.29
CA SER A 81 -4.37 29.43 -3.54
C SER A 81 -4.11 30.52 -2.50
N LEU A 82 -2.98 31.22 -2.65
CA LEU A 82 -2.78 32.60 -2.18
C LEU A 82 -1.82 33.28 -3.15
#